data_AF-Q0SBY1-F1
#
_entry.id   AF-Q0SBY1-F1
#
_cell.length_a   1.000
_cell.length_b   1.000
_cell.length_c   1.000
_cell.angle_alpha   90.00
_cell.angle_beta   90.00
_cell.angle_gamma   90.00
#
_symmetry.space_group_name_H-M   'P 1'
#
loop_
_entity.id
_entity.type
_entity.pdbx_description
1 polymer ?
#
loop_
_entity_poly.entity_id
_entity_poly.type
_entity_poly.pdbx_seq_one_letter_code
_entity_poly.pdbx_strand_id
1 'polypeptide(L)'
;MDVTEKQHLDAVRAQLVRRYQFVDPDLVGEMVDTAHHRFDGCRIRDFVPLLVERAAIRSLDAALAAGAATPATVPAAVPAEHHTML
;
A
#
# COMPACT_ATOMS: atom_id res chain seq x y z
N MET A 1 3.18 -12.32 22.71
CA MET A 1 3.74 -12.54 21.37
C MET A 1 3.48 -11.26 20.62
N ASP A 2 4.49 -10.41 20.46
CA ASP A 2 4.35 -9.14 19.76
C ASP A 2 4.16 -9.41 18.27
N VAL A 3 3.11 -8.83 17.68
CA VAL A 3 2.82 -8.98 16.26
C VAL A 3 3.77 -8.07 15.49
N THR A 4 4.58 -8.65 14.62
CA THR A 4 5.52 -7.90 13.79
C THR A 4 4.79 -7.03 12.77
N GLU A 5 5.43 -5.95 12.31
CA GLU A 5 4.92 -5.11 11.22
C GLU A 5 4.50 -5.95 10.00
N LYS A 6 5.31 -6.95 9.64
CA LYS A 6 5.03 -7.88 8.55
C LYS A 6 3.73 -8.66 8.78
N GLN A 7 3.54 -9.22 9.98
CA GLN A 7 2.31 -9.94 10.32
C GLN A 7 1.07 -9.04 10.29
N HIS A 8 1.20 -7.78 10.72
CA HIS A 8 0.12 -6.81 10.57
C HIS A 8 -0.17 -6.49 9.10
N LEU A 9 0.86 -6.33 8.27
CA LEU A 9 0.69 -6.12 6.82
C LEU A 9 0.06 -7.32 6.13
N ASP A 10 0.42 -8.53 6.51
CA ASP A 10 -0.20 -9.76 6.00
C ASP A 10 -1.70 -9.81 6.37
N ALA A 11 -2.05 -9.44 7.60
CA ALA A 11 -3.43 -9.35 8.05
C ALA A 11 -4.22 -8.27 7.28
N VAL A 12 -3.60 -7.09 7.07
CA VAL A 12 -4.17 -6.00 6.25
C VAL A 12 -4.40 -6.48 4.81
N ARG A 13 -3.42 -7.14 4.18
CA ARG A 13 -3.57 -7.67 2.81
C ARG A 13 -4.74 -8.65 2.73
N ALA A 14 -4.81 -9.60 3.66
CA ALA A 14 -5.91 -10.58 3.69
C ALA A 14 -7.28 -9.90 3.90
N GLN A 15 -7.35 -8.86 4.73
CA GLN A 15 -8.55 -8.07 4.93
C GLN A 15 -8.95 -7.31 3.67
N LEU A 16 -8.01 -6.65 3.01
CA LEU A 16 -8.28 -5.87 1.80
C LEU A 16 -8.72 -6.77 0.64
N VAL A 17 -8.10 -7.95 0.46
CA VAL A 17 -8.56 -8.93 -0.54
C VAL A 17 -10.01 -9.35 -0.28
N ARG A 18 -10.39 -9.58 1.00
CA ARG A 18 -11.79 -9.88 1.34
C ARG A 18 -12.73 -8.69 1.09
N ARG A 19 -12.29 -7.47 1.39
CA ARG A 19 -13.09 -6.24 1.23
C ARG A 19 -13.32 -5.89 -0.24
N TYR A 20 -12.27 -6.01 -1.06
CA TYR A 20 -12.26 -5.69 -2.48
C TYR A 20 -12.32 -6.97 -3.32
N GLN A 21 -13.26 -7.87 -3.01
CA GLN A 21 -13.38 -9.20 -3.64
C GLN A 21 -13.58 -9.19 -5.17
N PHE A 22 -13.93 -8.05 -5.75
CA PHE A 22 -14.11 -7.86 -7.19
C PHE A 22 -12.86 -7.27 -7.88
N VAL A 23 -11.85 -6.93 -7.10
CA VAL A 23 -10.54 -6.47 -7.58
C VAL A 23 -9.60 -7.65 -7.60
N ASP A 24 -8.74 -7.69 -8.61
CA ASP A 24 -7.68 -8.69 -8.70
C ASP A 24 -6.80 -8.68 -7.44
N PRO A 25 -6.56 -9.84 -6.79
CA PRO A 25 -5.81 -9.90 -5.54
C PRO A 25 -4.34 -9.48 -5.68
N ASP A 26 -3.74 -9.64 -6.86
CA ASP A 26 -2.37 -9.18 -7.11
C ASP A 26 -2.34 -7.66 -7.17
N LEU A 27 -3.35 -7.02 -7.77
CA LEU A 27 -3.50 -5.55 -7.74
C LEU A 27 -3.69 -5.02 -6.31
N VAL A 28 -4.50 -5.69 -5.48
CA VAL A 28 -4.62 -5.33 -4.05
C VAL A 28 -3.26 -5.42 -3.37
N GLY A 29 -2.51 -6.48 -3.67
CA GLY A 29 -1.16 -6.67 -3.17
C GLY A 29 -0.20 -5.54 -3.57
N GLU A 30 -0.18 -5.21 -4.85
CA GLU A 30 0.64 -4.13 -5.40
C GLU A 30 0.33 -2.78 -4.76
N MET A 31 -0.94 -2.48 -4.50
CA MET A 31 -1.35 -1.24 -3.81
C MET A 31 -0.86 -1.20 -2.35
N VAL A 32 -0.86 -2.33 -1.66
CA VAL A 32 -0.30 -2.46 -0.30
C VAL A 32 1.21 -2.27 -0.33
N ASP A 33 1.91 -2.94 -1.23
CA ASP A 33 3.37 -2.86 -1.37
C ASP A 33 3.80 -1.43 -1.75
N THR A 34 3.12 -0.82 -2.71
CA THR A 34 3.34 0.58 -3.12
C THR A 34 3.12 1.55 -1.96
N ALA A 35 2.11 1.31 -1.13
CA ALA A 35 1.87 2.13 0.06
C ALA A 35 2.94 1.90 1.13
N HIS A 36 3.42 0.67 1.31
CA HIS A 36 4.45 0.30 2.28
C HIS A 36 5.81 0.89 1.94
N HIS A 37 6.23 0.83 0.67
CA HIS A 37 7.49 1.37 0.18
C HIS A 37 7.66 2.88 0.43
N ARG A 38 6.57 3.63 0.57
CA ARG A 38 6.61 5.06 0.95
C ARG A 38 7.24 5.29 2.33
N PHE A 39 7.38 4.24 3.14
CA PHE A 39 7.93 4.29 4.50
C PHE A 39 9.32 3.63 4.63
N ASP A 40 9.99 3.22 3.55
CA ASP A 40 11.24 2.45 3.61
C ASP A 40 12.41 3.17 4.33
N GLY A 41 12.35 4.49 4.49
CA GLY A 41 13.34 5.28 5.26
C GLY A 41 12.87 5.73 6.65
N CYS A 42 11.65 5.39 7.07
CA CYS A 42 11.08 5.90 8.32
C CYS A 42 11.64 5.16 9.54
N ARG A 43 12.13 5.92 10.53
CA ARG A 43 12.69 5.39 11.78
C ARG A 43 11.64 4.82 12.73
N ILE A 44 10.48 5.47 12.82
CA ILE A 44 9.35 5.03 13.65
C ILE A 44 8.40 4.26 12.74
N ARG A 45 8.13 3.00 13.10
CA ARG A 45 7.39 2.07 12.24
C ARG A 45 6.12 1.48 12.85
N ASP A 46 5.82 1.77 14.12
CA ASP A 46 4.67 1.22 14.85
C ASP A 46 3.33 1.51 14.17
N PHE A 47 3.23 2.64 13.46
CA PHE A 47 2.02 3.07 12.76
C PHE A 47 2.01 2.75 11.26
N VAL A 48 3.09 2.20 10.71
CA VAL A 48 3.21 1.91 9.28
C VAL A 48 2.07 1.02 8.79
N PRO A 49 1.69 -0.10 9.46
CA PRO A 49 0.60 -0.95 8.98
C PRO A 49 -0.74 -0.20 8.82
N LEU A 50 -1.08 0.66 9.79
CA LEU A 50 -2.32 1.44 9.76
C LEU A 50 -2.30 2.49 8.64
N LEU A 51 -1.16 3.14 8.43
CA LEU A 51 -1.00 4.13 7.36
C LEU A 51 -1.03 3.49 5.98
N VAL A 52 -0.44 2.30 5.84
CA VAL A 52 -0.47 1.49 4.62
C VAL A 52 -1.89 1.08 4.29
N GLU A 53 -2.62 0.51 5.25
CA GLU A 53 -4.04 0.14 5.06
C GLU A 53 -4.85 1.34 4.56
N ARG A 54 -4.74 2.49 5.23
CA ARG A 54 -5.48 3.70 4.85
C ARG A 54 -5.06 4.22 3.47
N ALA A 55 -3.80 4.08 3.08
CA ALA A 55 -3.33 4.49 1.75
C ALA A 55 -3.79 3.52 0.65
N ALA A 56 -3.78 2.22 0.91
CA ALA A 56 -4.27 1.21 -0.01
C ALA A 56 -5.78 1.35 -0.27
N ILE A 57 -6.59 1.55 0.78
CA ILE A 57 -8.04 1.81 0.66
C ILE A 57 -8.32 2.98 -0.28
N ARG A 58 -7.66 4.13 -0.07
CA ARG A 58 -7.84 5.31 -0.96
C ARG A 58 -7.47 5.01 -2.41
N SER A 59 -6.41 4.23 -2.62
CA SER A 59 -5.92 3.91 -3.96
C SER A 59 -6.88 2.95 -4.68
N LEU A 60 -7.40 1.94 -3.96
CA LEU A 60 -8.38 0.98 -4.47
C LEU A 60 -9.73 1.65 -4.76
N ASP A 61 -10.21 2.53 -3.87
CA ASP A 61 -11.44 3.30 -4.09
C ASP A 61 -11.32 4.20 -5.33
N ALA A 62 -10.15 4.85 -5.50
CA ALA A 62 -9.88 5.66 -6.69
C ALA A 62 -9.82 4.81 -7.97
N ALA A 63 -9.19 3.63 -7.93
CA ALA A 63 -9.11 2.72 -9.07
C ALA A 63 -10.49 2.20 -9.50
N LEU A 64 -11.35 1.84 -8.53
CA LEU A 64 -12.74 1.46 -8.79
C LEU A 64 -13.54 2.61 -9.40
N ALA A 65 -13.39 3.83 -8.86
CA ALA A 65 -14.06 5.02 -9.40
C ALA A 65 -13.60 5.35 -10.84
N ALA A 66 -12.33 5.10 -11.15
CA ALA A 66 -11.76 5.28 -12.49
C ALA A 66 -12.13 4.16 -13.48
N GLY A 67 -12.84 3.11 -13.03
CA GLY A 67 -13.20 1.97 -13.88
C GLY A 67 -12.02 1.07 -14.26
N ALA A 68 -10.89 1.19 -13.56
CA ALA A 68 -9.73 0.34 -13.78
C ALA A 68 -9.99 -1.07 -13.20
N ALA A 69 -10.66 -1.90 -13.98
CA ALA A 69 -10.74 -3.35 -13.82
C ALA A 69 -9.83 -4.04 -14.86
N THR A 70 -8.58 -3.57 -14.98
CA THR A 70 -7.59 -4.20 -15.87
C THR A 70 -6.22 -4.10 -15.22
N PRO A 71 -5.43 -5.19 -15.14
CA PRO A 71 -4.06 -5.10 -14.69
C PRO A 71 -3.23 -4.36 -15.74
N ALA A 72 -2.14 -3.74 -15.30
CA ALA A 72 -1.12 -3.03 -16.06
C ALA A 72 -1.39 -1.53 -16.31
N THR A 73 -0.94 -0.71 -15.35
CA THR A 73 0.20 0.19 -15.59
C THR A 73 0.56 0.90 -14.30
N VAL A 74 1.72 0.52 -13.76
CA VAL A 74 2.44 1.31 -12.77
C VAL A 74 3.24 2.35 -13.55
N PRO A 75 2.96 3.67 -13.49
CA PRO A 75 4.03 4.62 -13.67
C PRO A 75 4.81 4.63 -12.36
N ALA A 76 6.02 4.11 -12.45
CA ALA A 76 7.03 4.13 -11.42
C ALA A 76 7.11 5.50 -10.73
N ALA A 77 7.34 5.41 -9.42
CA ALA A 77 7.65 6.48 -8.50
C ALA A 77 8.44 7.64 -9.14
N VAL A 78 7.92 8.85 -8.94
CA VAL A 78 8.72 10.07 -8.96
C VAL A 78 9.85 9.94 -7.93
N PRO A 79 11.12 10.20 -8.29
CA PRO A 79 12.22 10.10 -7.35
C PRO A 79 12.09 11.21 -6.29
N ALA A 80 12.21 10.83 -5.02
CA ALA A 80 12.34 11.76 -3.91
C ALA A 80 13.70 12.47 -4.04
N GLU A 81 13.67 13.76 -4.35
CA GLU A 81 14.87 14.58 -4.41
C GLU A 81 15.44 14.78 -2.99
N HIS A 82 16.69 14.37 -2.80
CA HIS A 82 17.47 14.63 -1.61
C HIS A 82 17.70 16.13 -1.43
N HIS A 83 16.97 16.78 -0.52
CA HIS A 83 17.33 18.10 -0.04
C HIS A 83 18.15 17.97 1.26
N THR A 84 19.44 17.70 1.11
CA THR A 84 20.45 18.06 2.11
C THR A 84 20.94 19.45 1.77
N MET A 85 20.75 20.42 2.66
CA MET A 85 21.65 21.56 2.77
C MET A 85 21.97 21.84 4.23
N LEU A 86 23.26 22.12 4.42
CA LEU A 86 23.95 22.61 5.61
C LEU A 86 23.45 23.99 6.04
#